data_AF-A0A8X8W3C7-F1
#
_entry.id   AF-A0A8X8W3C7-F1
#
_cell.length_a   1.000
_cell.length_b   1.000
_cell.length_c   1.000
_cell.angle_alpha   90.00
_cell.angle_beta   90.00
_cell.angle_gamma   90.00
#
_symmetry.space_group_name_H-M   'P 1'
#
loop_
_entity.id
_entity.type
_entity.pdbx_description
1 polymer ?
#
loop_
_entity_poly.entity_id
_entity_poly.type
_entity_poly.pdbx_seq_one_letter_code
_entity_poly.pdbx_strand_id
1 'polypeptide(L)'
;MNTSQDLSSTATSTSTSTACRCRKRRRDENPELVDKKIVALQKIVPGGERLAVDELFQETAEYIFALESQVEALRFLAAFVQTSDNTKRKLGA
;
A
#
# COMPACT_ATOMS: atom_id res chain seq x y z
N MET A 1 65.78 17.96 -1.75
CA MET A 1 64.71 18.89 -1.33
C MET A 1 63.66 18.84 -2.43
N ASN A 2 62.44 18.33 -2.28
CA ASN A 2 61.67 17.97 -1.11
C ASN A 2 60.72 16.82 -1.49
N THR A 3 60.52 15.94 -0.52
CA THR A 3 59.57 14.83 -0.47
C THR A 3 58.18 15.38 -0.15
N SER A 4 57.14 14.85 -0.79
CA SER A 4 55.82 14.69 -0.15
C SER A 4 55.08 13.56 -0.86
N GLN A 5 55.07 12.42 -0.19
CA GLN A 5 53.99 11.45 -0.29
C GLN A 5 52.70 12.14 0.18
N ASP A 6 51.58 11.83 -0.45
CA ASP A 6 50.37 11.65 0.32
C ASP A 6 49.56 10.47 -0.21
N LEU A 7 49.20 9.63 0.74
CA LEU A 7 48.38 8.43 0.64
C LEU A 7 46.92 8.83 0.89
N SER A 8 46.01 8.50 -0.03
CA SER A 8 44.60 8.20 0.33
C SER A 8 43.94 7.50 -0.87
N SER A 9 43.62 6.21 -0.74
CA SER A 9 42.40 5.69 -0.11
C SER A 9 41.12 6.09 -0.84
N THR A 10 40.62 5.12 -1.61
CA THR A 10 39.23 4.65 -1.58
C THR A 10 38.12 5.67 -1.83
N ALA A 11 37.57 5.64 -3.04
CA ALA A 11 36.14 5.37 -3.26
C ALA A 11 35.86 5.37 -4.77
N THR A 12 35.81 4.18 -5.36
CA THR A 12 35.03 3.96 -6.58
C THR A 12 33.56 4.11 -6.18
N SER A 13 33.07 5.35 -6.16
CA SER A 13 31.65 5.62 -5.98
C SER A 13 30.93 5.30 -7.28
N THR A 14 30.67 4.01 -7.48
CA THR A 14 29.67 3.54 -8.42
C THR A 14 28.32 4.06 -7.93
N SER A 15 27.95 5.24 -8.41
CA SER A 15 26.61 5.78 -8.26
C SER A 15 25.65 4.88 -9.03
N THR A 16 25.19 3.81 -8.38
CA THR A 16 24.11 2.98 -8.87
C THR A 16 22.87 3.85 -8.97
N SER A 17 22.63 4.38 -10.17
CA SER A 17 21.41 5.05 -10.56
C SER A 17 20.26 4.08 -10.30
N THR A 18 19.59 4.22 -9.16
CA THR A 18 18.26 3.66 -8.98
C THR A 18 17.34 4.47 -9.88
N ALA A 19 17.25 4.05 -11.13
CA ALA A 19 16.31 4.58 -12.10
C ALA A 19 14.91 4.59 -11.47
N CYS A 20 14.36 5.78 -11.27
CA CYS A 20 12.94 5.96 -11.02
C CYS A 20 12.19 5.25 -12.15
N ARG A 21 11.60 4.09 -11.85
CA ARG A 21 10.71 3.39 -12.76
C ARG A 21 9.43 4.22 -12.88
N CYS A 22 9.47 5.24 -13.73
CA CYS A 22 8.27 5.85 -14.30
C CYS A 22 7.56 4.74 -15.09
N ARG A 23 6.66 4.00 -14.42
CA ARG A 23 5.74 3.09 -15.08
C ARG A 23 4.85 3.94 -15.97
N LYS A 24 5.28 4.15 -17.22
CA LYS A 24 4.45 4.72 -18.27
C LYS A 24 3.27 3.75 -18.43
N ARG A 25 2.15 4.05 -17.77
CA ARG A 25 0.92 3.28 -17.96
C ARG A 25 0.47 3.56 -19.39
N ARG A 26 0.87 2.69 -20.32
CA ARG A 26 0.27 2.60 -21.64
C ARG A 26 -1.21 2.36 -21.37
N ARG A 27 -2.06 3.34 -21.71
CA ARG A 27 -3.51 3.17 -21.66
C ARG A 27 -3.85 2.28 -22.85
N ASP A 28 -3.61 0.98 -22.71
CA ASP A 28 -4.09 0.02 -23.68
C ASP A 28 -5.60 -0.04 -23.52
N GLU A 29 -6.30 0.63 -24.42
CA GLU A 29 -7.75 0.59 -24.59
C GLU A 29 -8.20 -0.71 -25.27
N ASN A 30 -7.43 -1.79 -25.10
CA ASN A 30 -7.78 -3.11 -25.60
C ASN A 30 -8.97 -3.64 -24.77
N PRO A 31 -10.15 -3.86 -25.38
CA PRO A 31 -11.33 -4.35 -24.68
C PRO A 31 -11.07 -5.68 -23.94
N GLU A 32 -10.20 -6.55 -24.46
CA GLU A 32 -9.83 -7.80 -23.79
C GLU A 32 -9.15 -7.58 -22.43
N LEU A 33 -8.50 -6.43 -22.23
CA LEU A 33 -7.89 -6.08 -20.95
C LEU A 33 -8.93 -5.59 -19.94
N VAL A 34 -10.04 -5.01 -20.41
CA VAL A 34 -11.16 -4.59 -19.56
C VAL A 34 -11.86 -5.84 -19.01
N ASP A 35 -12.14 -6.82 -19.86
CA ASP A 35 -12.77 -8.08 -19.43
C ASP A 35 -11.91 -8.81 -18.39
N LYS A 36 -10.59 -8.88 -18.59
CA LYS A 36 -9.65 -9.45 -17.61
C LYS A 36 -9.69 -8.72 -16.26
N LYS A 37 -9.87 -7.39 -16.26
CA LYS A 37 -10.00 -6.60 -15.03
C LYS A 37 -11.35 -6.82 -14.36
N ILE A 38 -12.43 -6.95 -15.13
CA ILE A 38 -13.76 -7.27 -14.59
C ILE A 38 -13.70 -8.63 -13.89
N VAL A 39 -13.15 -9.67 -14.53
CA VAL A 39 -12.99 -10.99 -13.91
C VAL A 39 -12.12 -10.93 -12.65
N ALA A 40 -11.05 -10.14 -12.65
CA ALA A 40 -10.23 -9.95 -11.47
C ALA A 40 -11.01 -9.27 -10.33
N LEU A 41 -11.86 -8.29 -10.65
CA LEU A 41 -12.69 -7.58 -9.68
C LEU A 41 -13.78 -8.49 -9.10
N GLN A 42 -14.46 -9.28 -9.94
CA GLN A 42 -15.47 -10.26 -9.50
C GLN A 42 -14.95 -11.27 -8.49
N LYS A 43 -13.67 -11.64 -8.57
CA LYS A 43 -13.04 -12.59 -7.64
C LYS A 43 -12.76 -12.01 -6.25
N ILE A 44 -12.57 -10.69 -6.15
CA ILE A 44 -12.24 -10.04 -4.88
C ILE A 44 -13.46 -9.43 -4.20
N VAL A 45 -14.49 -9.07 -4.97
CA VAL A 45 -15.74 -8.51 -4.46
C VAL A 45 -16.63 -9.65 -3.96
N PRO A 46 -17.14 -9.61 -2.72
CA PRO A 46 -18.08 -10.59 -2.22
C PRO A 46 -19.29 -10.74 -3.14
N GLY A 47 -19.59 -11.97 -3.57
CA GLY A 47 -20.70 -12.23 -4.51
C GLY A 47 -20.45 -11.80 -5.96
N GLY A 48 -19.29 -11.21 -6.29
CA GLY A 48 -19.01 -10.59 -7.57
C GLY A 48 -19.13 -11.49 -8.80
N GLU A 49 -18.86 -12.81 -8.68
CA GLU A 49 -19.01 -13.78 -9.79
C GLU A 49 -20.44 -13.88 -10.33
N ARG A 50 -21.45 -13.41 -9.57
CA ARG A 50 -22.88 -13.50 -9.91
C ARG A 50 -23.47 -12.16 -10.36
N LEU A 51 -22.72 -11.07 -10.23
CA LEU A 51 -23.21 -9.71 -10.44
C LEU A 51 -23.01 -9.24 -11.88
N ALA A 52 -23.96 -8.45 -12.37
CA ALA A 52 -23.78 -7.67 -13.59
C ALA A 52 -22.71 -6.58 -13.38
N VAL A 53 -22.16 -6.02 -14.46
CA VAL A 53 -21.03 -5.05 -14.37
C VAL A 53 -21.40 -3.82 -13.54
N ASP A 54 -22.60 -3.27 -13.70
CA ASP A 54 -23.03 -2.07 -12.96
C ASP A 54 -23.19 -2.35 -11.47
N GLU A 55 -23.81 -3.48 -11.12
CA GLU A 55 -23.96 -3.94 -9.73
C GLU A 55 -22.61 -4.27 -9.10
N LEU A 56 -21.68 -4.84 -9.87
CA LEU A 56 -20.33 -5.15 -9.43
C LEU A 56 -19.60 -3.89 -8.94
N PHE A 57 -19.74 -2.76 -9.64
CA PHE A 57 -19.12 -1.51 -9.22
C PHE A 57 -19.75 -0.93 -7.96
N GLN A 58 -21.07 -1.03 -7.81
CA GLN A 58 -21.77 -0.60 -6.61
C GLN A 58 -21.33 -1.43 -5.39
N GLU A 59 -21.37 -2.76 -5.51
CA GLU A 59 -20.91 -3.68 -4.46
C GLU A 59 -19.42 -3.48 -4.15
N THR A 60 -18.60 -3.15 -5.16
CA THR A 60 -17.19 -2.78 -4.95
C THR A 60 -17.06 -1.55 -4.05
N ALA A 61 -17.85 -0.50 -4.31
CA ALA A 61 -17.80 0.72 -3.52
C ALA A 61 -18.21 0.45 -2.06
N GLU A 62 -19.26 -0.33 -1.87
CA GLU A 62 -19.74 -0.74 -0.54
C GLU A 62 -18.70 -1.60 0.19
N TYR A 63 -18.07 -2.55 -0.51
CA TYR A 63 -17.05 -3.40 0.08
C TYR A 63 -15.78 -2.62 0.48
N ILE A 64 -15.33 -1.68 -0.37
CA ILE A 64 -14.21 -0.80 -0.02
C ILE A 64 -14.54 0.00 1.25
N PHE A 65 -15.72 0.62 1.29
CA PHE A 65 -16.16 1.39 2.45
C PHE A 65 -16.24 0.54 3.72
N ALA A 66 -16.77 -0.69 3.61
CA ALA A 66 -16.85 -1.62 4.73
C ALA A 66 -15.45 -2.00 5.26
N LEU A 67 -14.50 -2.26 4.37
CA LEU A 67 -13.11 -2.56 4.76
C LEU A 67 -12.45 -1.36 5.45
N GLU A 68 -12.64 -0.14 4.94
CA GLU A 68 -12.12 1.08 5.56
C GLU A 68 -12.70 1.29 6.96
N SER A 69 -14.02 1.16 7.11
CA SER A 69 -14.71 1.27 8.39
C SER A 69 -14.24 0.22 9.40
N GLN A 70 -14.02 -1.03 8.96
CA GLN A 70 -13.49 -2.09 9.82
C GLN A 70 -12.09 -1.76 10.34
N VAL A 71 -11.20 -1.28 9.47
CA VAL A 71 -9.84 -0.89 9.86
C VAL A 71 -9.87 0.29 10.83
N GLU A 72 -10.71 1.28 10.58
CA GLU A 72 -10.86 2.45 11.46
C GLU A 72 -11.38 2.05 12.85
N ALA A 73 -12.42 1.21 12.91
CA ALA A 73 -12.98 0.72 14.16
C ALA A 73 -11.93 -0.07 14.98
N LEU A 74 -11.19 -0.97 14.34
CA LEU A 74 -10.14 -1.75 15.03
C LEU A 74 -9.00 -0.86 15.53
N ARG A 75 -8.61 0.18 14.77
CA ARG A 75 -7.62 1.16 15.22
C ARG A 75 -8.11 1.95 16.43
N PHE A 76 -9.38 2.38 16.42
CA PHE A 76 -9.99 3.07 17.54
C PHE A 76 -10.01 2.18 18.79
N LEU A 77 -10.47 0.93 18.66
CA LEU A 77 -10.49 -0.03 19.77
C LEU A 77 -9.08 -0.32 20.29
N ALA A 78 -8.10 -0.51 19.41
CA ALA A 78 -6.70 -0.72 19.79
C ALA A 78 -6.13 0.49 20.57
N ALA A 79 -6.40 1.71 20.11
CA ALA A 79 -6.00 2.93 20.82
C ALA A 79 -6.71 3.07 22.17
N PHE A 80 -7.99 2.72 22.23
CA PHE A 80 -8.76 2.72 23.48
C PHE A 80 -8.17 1.74 24.51
N VAL A 81 -7.89 0.50 24.11
CA VAL A 81 -7.26 -0.49 25.01
C VAL A 81 -5.89 0.00 25.49
N GLN A 82 -5.04 0.49 24.58
CA GLN A 82 -3.73 1.04 24.95
C GLN A 82 -3.84 2.20 25.95
N THR A 83 -4.77 3.13 25.76
CA THR A 83 -4.96 4.24 26.71
C THR A 83 -5.42 3.74 28.07
N SER A 84 -6.28 2.72 28.14
CA SER A 84 -6.74 2.11 29.39
C SER A 84 -5.64 1.38 30.18
N ASP A 85 -4.70 0.75 29.49
CA ASP A 85 -3.55 0.10 30.13
C ASP A 85 -2.57 1.15 30.69
N ASN A 86 -2.44 2.29 30.00
CA ASN A 86 -1.60 3.40 30.43
C ASN A 86 -2.15 4.14 31.67
N THR A 87 -3.48 4.20 31.85
CA THR A 87 -4.09 4.84 33.03
C THR A 87 -4.02 3.94 34.27
N LYS A 88 -4.18 2.62 34.13
CA LYS A 88 -3.96 1.67 35.23
C LYS A 88 -2.53 1.72 35.79
N ARG A 89 -1.52 1.92 34.92
CA ARG A 89 -0.12 2.10 35.34
C ARG A 89 0.17 3.42 36.06
N LYS A 90 -0.74 4.41 36.01
CA LYS A 90 -0.57 5.72 36.66
C LYS A 90 -1.28 5.88 38.01
N LEU A 91 -2.24 5.00 38.34
CA LEU A 91 -3.01 5.04 39.59
C LEU A 91 -2.47 4.07 40.67
N GLY A 92 -1.34 3.43 40.43
CA GLY A 92 -0.60 2.65 41.42
C GLY A 92 0.64 3.42 41.88
N ALA A 93 0.44 4.43 42.72
CA ALA A 93 1.49 5.10 43.51
C ALA A 93 0.89 5.51 44.85
#